data_AF-A0A356MRP5-F1
#
_entry.id   AF-A0A356MRP5-F1
#
_cell.length_a   1.000
_cell.length_b   1.000
_cell.length_c   1.000
_cell.angle_alpha   90.00
_cell.angle_beta   90.00
_cell.angle_gamma   90.00
#
_symmetry.space_group_name_H-M   'P 1'
#
loop_
_entity.id
_entity.type
_entity.pdbx_description
1 polymer ?
#
loop_
_entity_poly.entity_id
_entity_poly.type
_entity_poly.pdbx_seq_one_letter_code
_entity_poly.pdbx_strand_id
1 'polypeptide(L)' 'HGADGKDAFIDVPLGTVVRDSESGEVIVEILDDGQEVVITPGGKGGLGNDHFKSSVRQSPTYAQPGETGKEEWKI' A
#
# COMPACT_ATOMS: atom_id res chain seq x y z
N HIS A 1 0.33 -6.30 17.37
CA HIS A 1 0.33 -5.35 16.24
C HIS A 1 1.77 -4.92 16.00
N GLY A 2 2.22 -4.88 14.75
CA GLY A 2 3.53 -4.37 14.36
C GLY A 2 3.44 -2.89 13.99
N ALA A 3 4.59 -2.23 13.84
CA ALA A 3 4.66 -0.90 13.26
C ALA A 3 4.51 -0.98 11.73
N ASP A 4 3.94 0.06 11.12
CA ASP A 4 3.87 0.17 9.67
C ASP A 4 5.25 0.48 9.06
N GLY A 5 5.42 0.12 7.79
CA GLY A 5 6.59 0.49 7.02
C GLY A 5 6.69 2.00 6.83
N LYS A 6 7.87 2.50 6.47
CA LYS A 6 8.04 3.91 6.12
C LYS A 6 7.55 4.15 4.70
N ASP A 7 6.82 5.23 4.49
CA ASP A 7 6.47 5.71 3.16
C ASP A 7 7.69 6.35 2.49
N ALA A 8 7.68 6.35 1.15
CA ALA A 8 8.66 7.02 0.31
C ALA A 8 7.95 8.07 -0.53
N PHE A 9 8.47 9.30 -0.52
CA PHE A 9 7.91 10.43 -1.24
C PHE A 9 8.82 10.82 -2.41
N ILE A 10 8.21 11.24 -3.50
CA ILE A 10 8.89 11.76 -4.69
C ILE A 10 8.27 13.10 -5.02
N ASP A 11 9.04 14.17 -4.85
CA ASP A 11 8.59 15.52 -5.17
C ASP A 11 8.64 15.75 -6.69
N VAL A 12 7.57 16.32 -7.23
CA VAL A 12 7.43 16.59 -8.66
C VAL A 12 6.88 18.00 -8.92
N PRO A 13 7.15 18.59 -10.10
CA PRO A 13 6.55 19.87 -10.47
C PRO A 13 5.02 19.79 -10.63
N LEU A 14 4.34 20.93 -10.47
CA LEU A 14 2.92 21.07 -10.83
C LEU A 14 2.71 20.78 -12.32
N GLY A 15 1.60 20.12 -12.65
CA GLY A 15 1.29 19.62 -13.98
C GLY A 15 1.94 18.27 -14.32
N THR A 16 2.59 17.61 -13.35
CA THR A 16 3.14 16.25 -13.57
C THR A 16 2.00 15.25 -13.70
N VAL A 17 2.02 14.47 -14.79
CA VAL A 17 1.05 13.42 -15.07
C VAL A 17 1.70 12.06 -14.86
N VAL A 18 1.16 11.27 -13.93
CA VAL A 18 1.59 9.90 -13.68
C VAL A 18 0.71 8.94 -14.48
N ARG A 19 1.36 8.04 -15.23
CA ARG A 19 0.70 7.05 -16.08
C ARG A 19 1.16 5.65 -15.76
N ASP A 20 0.27 4.69 -15.99
CA ASP A 20 0.65 3.30 -16.01
C ASP A 20 1.48 3.01 -17.27
N SER A 21 2.60 2.34 -17.10
CA SER A 21 3.52 2.09 -18.21
C SER A 21 3.08 0.98 -19.15
N GLU A 22 2.27 0.05 -18.68
CA GLU A 22 1.79 -1.08 -19.48
C GLU A 22 0.54 -0.69 -20.26
N SER A 23 -0.43 -0.04 -19.59
CA SER A 23 -1.70 0.34 -20.21
C SER A 23 -1.69 1.73 -20.86
N GLY A 24 -0.79 2.62 -20.45
CA GLY A 24 -0.77 4.03 -20.84
C GLY A 24 -1.87 4.87 -20.19
N GLU A 25 -2.64 4.29 -19.26
CA GLU A 25 -3.71 4.97 -18.55
C GLU A 25 -3.16 6.08 -17.65
N VAL A 26 -3.82 7.23 -17.65
CA VAL A 26 -3.50 8.33 -16.74
C VAL A 26 -4.07 8.00 -15.36
N ILE A 27 -3.18 7.84 -14.39
CA ILE A 27 -3.55 7.52 -13.01
C ILE A 27 -3.91 8.81 -12.27
N VAL A 28 -3.04 9.80 -12.36
CA VAL A 28 -3.22 11.09 -11.66
C VAL A 28 -2.42 12.20 -12.32
N GLU A 29 -2.90 13.43 -12.15
CA GLU A 29 -2.17 14.65 -12.45
C GLU A 29 -2.06 15.50 -11.18
N ILE A 30 -0.87 16.03 -10.92
CA ILE A 30 -0.60 16.88 -9.76
C ILE A 30 -0.90 18.33 -10.15
N LEU A 31 -1.98 18.89 -9.61
CA LEU A 31 -2.49 20.21 -9.99
C LEU A 31 -2.30 21.25 -8.89
N ASP A 32 -2.27 20.82 -7.63
CA ASP A 32 -2.20 21.69 -6.47
C ASP A 32 -0.86 21.53 -5.72
N ASP A 33 -0.38 22.63 -5.14
CA ASP A 33 0.80 22.62 -4.28
C ASP A 33 0.54 21.81 -3.01
N GLY A 34 1.45 20.90 -2.67
CA GLY A 34 1.31 19.99 -1.53
C GLY A 34 0.33 18.84 -1.75
N GLN A 35 -0.16 18.62 -2.97
CA GLN A 35 -0.98 17.44 -3.29
C GLN A 35 -0.15 16.16 -3.17
N GLU A 36 -0.57 15.26 -2.28
CA GLU A 36 0.04 13.94 -2.09
C GLU A 36 -0.91 12.84 -2.57
N VAL A 37 -0.40 11.90 -3.36
CA VAL A 37 -1.16 10.77 -3.89
C VAL A 37 -0.34 9.49 -3.79
N VAL A 38 -0.95 8.44 -3.26
CA VAL A 38 -0.34 7.11 -3.20
C VAL A 38 -0.45 6.45 -4.57
N ILE A 39 0.67 6.39 -5.30
CA ILE A 39 0.75 5.77 -6.62
C ILE A 39 0.96 4.26 -6.57
N THR A 40 1.56 3.75 -5.48
CA THR A 40 1.82 2.32 -5.30
C THR A 40 1.63 1.98 -3.82
N PRO A 41 0.51 1.35 -3.43
CA PRO A 41 0.27 1.00 -2.04
C PRO A 41 1.20 -0.13 -1.58
N GLY A 42 1.65 -0.02 -0.33
CA GLY A 42 2.38 -1.09 0.35
C GLY A 42 1.52 -2.34 0.59
N GLY A 43 2.19 -3.41 0.99
CA GLY A 43 1.53 -4.67 1.35
C GLY A 43 0.79 -4.54 2.69
N LYS A 44 -0.31 -5.29 2.86
CA LYS A 44 -1.08 -5.28 4.11
C LYS A 44 -0.33 -6.00 5.23
N GLY A 45 -0.45 -5.47 6.44
CA GLY A 45 0.05 -6.15 7.64
C GLY A 45 -0.63 -7.51 7.87
N GLY A 46 0.12 -8.45 8.44
CA GLY A 46 -0.40 -9.76 8.83
C GLY A 46 -1.31 -9.70 10.06
N LEU A 47 -2.16 -10.72 10.22
CA LEU A 47 -3.04 -10.86 11.38
C LEU A 47 -2.46 -11.87 12.35
N GLY A 48 -2.26 -11.45 13.61
CA GLY A 48 -1.82 -12.33 14.69
C GLY A 48 -2.86 -13.40 15.03
N ASN A 49 -2.45 -14.41 15.81
CA ASN A 49 -3.32 -15.51 16.20
C ASN A 49 -4.56 -15.08 17.00
N ASP A 50 -4.46 -13.99 17.77
CA ASP A 50 -5.56 -13.42 18.55
C ASP A 50 -6.76 -13.01 17.66
N HIS A 51 -6.50 -12.57 16.43
CA HIS A 51 -7.54 -12.25 15.44
C HIS A 51 -8.40 -13.47 15.08
N PHE A 52 -7.87 -14.69 15.23
CA PHE A 52 -8.57 -15.93 14.88
C PHE A 52 -9.20 -16.63 16.09
N LYS A 53 -9.16 -16.01 17.28
CA LYS A 53 -9.74 -16.56 18.49
C LYS A 53 -11.27 -16.54 18.41
N SER A 54 -11.90 -17.64 18.78
CA SER A 54 -13.36 -17.76 18.86
C SER A 54 -13.78 -18.61 20.05
N SER A 55 -15.08 -18.62 20.38
CA SER A 55 -15.62 -19.44 21.49
C SER A 55 -15.21 -20.92 21.38
N VAL A 56 -15.13 -21.44 20.17
CA VAL A 56 -14.73 -22.83 19.87
C VAL A 56 -13.20 -22.97 19.75
N ARG A 57 -12.51 -21.89 19.35
CA ARG A 57 -11.07 -21.89 19.09
C ARG A 57 -10.34 -20.91 20.01
N GLN A 58 -10.12 -21.34 21.25
CA GLN A 58 -9.55 -20.50 22.30
C GLN A 58 -8.04 -20.22 22.13
N SER A 59 -7.30 -21.15 21.50
CA SER A 59 -5.86 -21.03 21.30
C SER A 59 -5.47 -21.33 19.84
N PRO A 60 -5.73 -20.42 18.88
CA PRO A 60 -5.25 -20.57 17.51
C PRO A 60 -3.72 -20.61 17.45
N THR A 61 -3.17 -21.55 16.67
CA THR A 61 -1.73 -21.77 16.51
C THR A 61 -1.18 -21.24 15.18
N TYR A 62 -2.01 -20.55 14.39
CA TYR A 62 -1.57 -19.91 13.15
C TYR A 62 -1.81 -18.40 13.20
N ALA A 63 -1.12 -17.70 12.31
CA ALA A 63 -1.29 -16.30 11.99
C ALA A 63 -1.41 -16.16 10.46
N GLN A 64 -1.99 -15.06 9.99
CA GLN A 64 -1.94 -14.69 8.59
C GLN A 64 -0.68 -13.85 8.36
N PRO A 65 0.23 -14.24 7.45
CA PRO A 65 1.36 -13.39 7.10
C PRO A 65 0.87 -12.11 6.41
N GLY A 66 1.72 -11.07 6.41
CA GLY A 66 1.44 -9.87 5.63
C GLY A 66 1.39 -10.16 4.13
N GLU A 67 0.67 -9.33 3.38
CA GLU A 67 0.67 -9.35 1.92
C GLU A 67 1.95 -8.66 1.42
N THR A 68 2.49 -9.13 0.31
CA THR A 68 3.65 -8.48 -0.35
C THR A 68 3.22 -7.12 -0.89
N GLY A 69 4.13 -6.15 -0.88
CA GLY A 69 3.94 -4.89 -1.58
C GLY A 69 3.83 -5.10 -3.10
N LYS A 70 3.26 -4.10 -3.78
CA LYS A 70 3.23 -4.10 -5.23
C LYS A 70 4.50 -3.46 -5.77
N GLU A 71 5.04 -4.05 -6.84
CA GLU A 71 6.08 -3.43 -7.66
C GLU A 71 5.43 -3.05 -8.99
N GLU A 72 5.34 -1.76 -9.26
CA GLU A 72 4.71 -1.23 -10.47
C GLU A 72 5.64 -0.19 -11.10
N TRP A 73 5.77 -0.21 -12.42
CA TRP A 73 6.51 0.81 -13.16
C TRP A 73 5.54 1.87 -13.67
N LYS A 74 5.72 3.12 -13.23
CA LYS A 74 4.92 4.28 -13.62
C LYS A 74 5.78 5.28 -14.38
N ILE A 75 5.18 6.01 -15.34
CA ILE A 75 5.85 7.02 -16.18
C ILE A 75 5.24 8.39 -15.93
#